data_AF-A0AAI8NG61-F1
#
_entry.id   AF-A0AAI8NG61-F1
#
_cell.length_a   1.000
_cell.length_b   1.000
_cell.length_c   1.000
_cell.angle_alpha   90.00
_cell.angle_beta   90.00
_cell.angle_gamma   90.00
#
_symmetry.space_group_name_H-M   'P 1'
#
loop_
_entity.id
_entity.type
_entity.pdbx_description
1 polymer ?
#
loop_
_entity_poly.entity_id
_entity_poly.type
_entity_poly.pdbx_seq_one_letter_code
_entity_poly.pdbx_strand_id
1 'polypeptide(L)' 'MTQPTPIRREPATRQAVRWLQIVAPPTFRAPVSARSWCQCGWERTASDRSAVLALIDAHTAHAAVCPLLDLEGNKAA' A
#
# COMPACT_ATOMS: atom_id res chain seq x y z
N MET A 1 -33.29 -2.37 36.46
CA MET A 1 -32.96 -2.81 35.09
C MET A 1 -31.87 -1.88 34.56
N THR A 2 -30.60 -2.29 34.66
CA THR A 2 -29.46 -1.46 34.20
C THR A 2 -29.22 -1.78 32.73
N GLN A 3 -29.49 -0.82 31.84
CA GLN A 3 -29.21 -0.98 30.42
C GLN A 3 -27.68 -0.93 30.19
N PRO A 4 -27.10 -1.81 29.36
CA PRO A 4 -25.69 -1.71 29.00
C PRO A 4 -25.45 -0.49 28.11
N THR A 5 -24.43 0.30 28.46
CA THR A 5 -23.98 1.47 27.71
C THR A 5 -23.41 1.03 26.35
N PRO A 6 -23.75 1.69 25.22
CA PRO A 6 -23.13 1.38 23.94
C PRO A 6 -21.66 1.77 23.95
N ILE A 7 -20.77 0.78 23.79
CA ILE A 7 -19.34 1.01 23.57
C ILE A 7 -19.15 1.65 22.20
N ARG A 8 -18.74 2.92 22.17
CA ARG A 8 -18.30 3.56 20.93
C ARG A 8 -16.96 2.93 20.54
N ARG A 9 -16.96 2.02 19.56
CA ARG A 9 -15.73 1.47 18.98
C ARG A 9 -15.03 2.62 18.26
N GLU A 10 -13.89 3.05 18.78
CA GLU A 10 -13.04 4.02 18.10
C GLU A 10 -12.55 3.41 16.78
N PRO A 11 -12.57 4.15 15.66
CA PRO A 11 -12.06 3.63 14.41
C PRO A 11 -10.58 3.27 14.61
N ALA A 12 -10.25 1.99 14.48
CA ALA A 12 -8.88 1.54 14.51
C ALA A 12 -8.07 2.38 13.50
N THR A 13 -6.96 2.95 13.97
CA THR A 13 -6.05 3.71 13.11
C THR A 13 -5.62 2.82 11.95
N ARG A 14 -6.03 3.19 10.74
CA ARG A 14 -5.60 2.50 9.52
C ARG A 14 -4.09 2.67 9.37
N GLN A 15 -3.35 1.60 9.57
CA GLN A 15 -1.91 1.60 9.35
C GLN A 15 -1.66 1.20 7.90
N ALA A 16 -0.98 2.06 7.13
CA ALA A 16 -0.51 1.68 5.81
C ALA A 16 0.52 0.56 5.98
N VAL A 17 0.33 -0.57 5.28
CA VAL A 17 1.30 -1.70 5.29
C VAL A 17 2.06 -1.81 3.98
N ARG A 18 1.69 -1.02 2.96
CA ARG A 18 2.27 -1.01 1.62
C ARG A 18 2.56 0.43 1.17
N TRP A 19 3.73 0.62 0.56
CA TRP A 19 4.19 1.92 0.06
C TRP A 19 4.76 1.82 -1.34
N LEU A 20 4.67 2.93 -2.06
CA LEU A 20 5.24 3.13 -3.38
C LEU A 20 5.87 4.52 -3.42
N GLN A 21 7.17 4.58 -3.68
CA GLN A 21 7.91 5.81 -3.94
C GLN A 21 8.25 5.89 -5.42
N ILE A 22 7.96 7.01 -6.06
CA ILE A 22 8.32 7.30 -7.45
C ILE A 22 9.16 8.57 -7.46
N VAL A 23 10.31 8.50 -8.11
CA VAL A 23 11.17 9.64 -8.38
C VAL A 23 11.06 9.94 -9.87
N ALA A 24 10.32 11.00 -10.20
CA ALA A 24 10.14 11.50 -11.54
C ALA A 24 10.84 12.87 -11.67
N PRO A 25 12.05 12.92 -12.24
CA PRO A 25 12.77 14.17 -12.43
C PRO A 25 12.00 15.14 -13.36
N PRO A 26 12.19 16.46 -13.22
CA PRO A 26 11.52 17.45 -14.07
C PRO A 26 11.97 17.39 -15.53
N THR A 27 13.10 16.75 -15.83
CA THR A 27 13.65 16.62 -17.18
C THR A 27 13.37 15.25 -17.77
N PHE A 28 12.92 15.23 -19.03
CA PHE A 28 12.54 13.99 -19.70
C PHE A 28 13.71 13.04 -20.00
N ARG A 29 14.97 13.51 -19.88
CA ARG A 29 16.18 12.70 -20.08
C ARG A 29 16.67 12.03 -18.81
N ALA A 30 16.30 12.52 -17.64
CA ALA A 30 16.77 11.93 -16.40
C ALA A 30 16.03 10.61 -16.11
N PRO A 31 16.73 9.60 -15.58
CA PRO A 31 16.14 8.29 -15.33
C PRO A 31 15.04 8.41 -14.26
N VAL A 32 13.90 7.79 -14.54
CA VAL A 32 12.83 7.61 -13.56
C VAL A 32 13.17 6.37 -12.75
N SER A 33 12.92 6.43 -11.44
CA SER A 33 13.07 5.29 -10.56
C SER A 33 11.85 5.15 -9.66
N ALA A 34 11.53 3.93 -9.28
CA ALA A 34 10.49 3.66 -8.31
C ALA A 34 10.88 2.51 -7.39
N ARG A 35 10.34 2.54 -6.18
CA ARG A 35 10.51 1.51 -5.16
C ARG A 35 9.16 1.21 -4.55
N SER A 36 8.79 -0.05 -4.54
CA SER A 36 7.59 -0.56 -3.86
C SER A 36 8.03 -1.48 -2.73
N TRP A 37 7.44 -1.31 -1.55
CA TRP A 37 7.69 -2.21 -0.43
C TRP A 37 6.42 -2.45 0.39
N CYS A 38 6.35 -3.60 1.02
CA CYS A 38 5.28 -4.01 1.92
C CYS A 38 5.87 -4.71 3.15
N GLN A 39 5.20 -4.57 4.29
CA GLN A 39 5.55 -5.29 5.51
C GLN A 39 5.49 -6.82 5.38
N CYS A 40 4.81 -7.36 4.37
CA CYS A 40 4.77 -8.80 4.12
C CYS A 40 6.08 -9.38 3.56
N GLY A 41 7.11 -8.53 3.35
CA GLY A 41 8.38 -8.92 2.73
C GLY A 41 8.44 -8.68 1.21
N TRP A 42 7.41 -8.07 0.62
CA TRP A 42 7.48 -7.63 -0.78
C TRP A 42 8.37 -6.40 -0.88
N GLU A 43 9.49 -6.49 -1.60
CA GLU A 43 10.28 -5.34 -2.00
C GLU A 43 10.71 -5.47 -3.46
N ARG A 44 10.51 -4.39 -4.22
CA ARG A 44 10.89 -4.30 -5.64
C ARG A 44 11.32 -2.88 -5.98
N THR A 45 12.36 -2.76 -6.79
CA THR A 45 12.85 -1.50 -7.34
C THR A 45 12.80 -1.56 -8.86
N ALA A 46 12.59 -0.40 -9.49
CA ALA A 46 12.60 -0.23 -10.93
C ALA A 46 13.35 1.04 -11.28
N SER A 47 14.08 0.98 -12.39
CA SER A 47 14.74 2.10 -13.03
C SER A 47 14.39 2.03 -14.51
N ASP A 48 14.07 3.17 -15.12
CA ASP A 48 13.41 3.33 -16.43
C ASP A 48 11.87 3.44 -16.36
N ARG A 49 11.29 4.20 -17.30
CA ARG A 49 9.86 4.45 -17.40
C ARG A 49 9.03 3.18 -17.54
N SER A 50 9.44 2.26 -18.43
CA SER A 50 8.66 1.04 -18.67
C SER A 50 8.67 0.15 -17.44
N ALA A 51 9.81 0.06 -16.77
CA ALA A 51 9.95 -0.71 -15.54
C ALA A 51 9.15 -0.09 -14.38
N VAL A 52 9.11 1.26 -14.29
CA VAL A 52 8.31 1.97 -13.29
C VAL A 52 6.82 1.75 -13.49
N LEU A 53 6.33 1.79 -14.74
CA LEU A 53 4.94 1.46 -15.05
C LEU A 53 4.58 0.02 -14.67
N ALA A 54 5.45 -0.94 -15.00
CA ALA A 54 5.27 -2.33 -14.59
C ALA A 54 5.31 -2.49 -13.05
N LEU A 55 6.13 -1.71 -12.35
CA LEU A 55 6.18 -1.73 -10.89
C LEU A 55 4.90 -1.17 -10.26
N ILE A 56 4.29 -0.14 -10.85
CA ILE A 56 2.99 0.40 -10.42
C ILE A 56 1.89 -0.65 -10.57
N ASP A 57 1.86 -1.35 -11.71
CA ASP A 57 0.92 -2.44 -11.94
C ASP A 57 1.12 -3.57 -10.91
N ALA A 58 2.37 -4.03 -10.73
CA ALA A 58 2.70 -5.05 -9.76
C ALA A 58 2.35 -4.64 -8.32
N HIS A 59 2.55 -3.38 -7.94
CA HIS A 59 2.15 -2.84 -6.64
C HIS A 59 0.62 -2.87 -6.46
N THR A 60 -0.13 -2.56 -7.52
CA THR A 60 -1.60 -2.58 -7.51
C THR A 60 -2.11 -4.02 -7.40
N ALA A 61 -1.57 -4.93 -8.20
CA ALA A 61 -1.89 -6.36 -8.16
C ALA A 61 -1.51 -6.99 -6.81
N HIS A 62 -0.42 -6.52 -6.19
CA HIS A 62 0.01 -6.99 -4.88
C HIS A 62 -1.06 -6.74 -3.80
N ALA A 63 -1.90 -5.71 -3.94
CA ALA A 63 -3.00 -5.46 -3.01
C ALA A 63 -3.94 -6.65 -2.85
N ALA A 64 -4.24 -7.38 -3.94
CA ALA A 64 -5.18 -8.49 -3.92
C ALA A 64 -4.60 -9.77 -3.32
N VAL A 65 -3.28 -9.91 -3.29
CA VAL A 65 -2.58 -11.13 -2.84
C VAL A 65 -1.81 -10.93 -1.54
N CYS A 66 -1.75 -9.70 -1.03
CA CYS A 66 -1.00 -9.39 0.18
C CYS A 66 -1.64 -10.09 1.38
N PRO A 67 -0.89 -10.92 2.14
CA PRO A 67 -1.43 -11.58 3.33
C PRO A 67 -1.76 -10.59 4.46
N LEU A 68 -1.23 -9.36 4.39
CA LEU A 68 -1.54 -8.27 5.33
C LEU A 68 -2.75 -7.42 4.91
N LEU A 69 -3.42 -7.77 3.80
CA LEU A 69 -4.64 -7.09 3.33
C LEU A 69 -5.75 -7.10 4.41
N ASP A 70 -5.78 -8.14 5.24
CA ASP A 70 -6.71 -8.29 6.38
C ASP A 70 -6.54 -7.17 7.44
N LEU A 71 -5.33 -6.61 7.58
CA LEU A 71 -5.08 -5.46 8.46
C LEU A 71 -5.53 -4.12 7.86
N GLU A 72 -5.59 -4.01 6.53
CA GLU A 72 -5.94 -2.74 5.85
C GLU A 72 -7.45 -2.54 5.69
N GLY A 73 -8.26 -3.60 5.79
CA GLY A 73 -9.71 -3.44 5.91
C GLY A 73 -10.54 -4.69 5.63
N ASN A 74 -10.82 -5.49 6.66
CA ASN A 74 -12.00 -6.34 6.69
C ASN A 74 -12.53 -6.61 8.12
N LYS A 75 -13.28 -5.64 8.67
CA LYS A 75 -14.53 -6.02 9.33
C LYS A 75 -15.66 -5.21 8.72
N ALA A 76 -16.24 -5.75 7.66
CA ALA A 76 -17.66 -5.59 7.41
C ALA A 76 -18.38 -6.35 8.54
N ALA A 77 -19.03 -5.62 9.45
CA ALA A 77 -20.15 -6.05 10.30
C ALA A 77 -20.66 -4.84 11.09
#